data_AF-A0A661QZK4-F1
#
_entry.id   AF-A0A661QZK4-F1
#
_cell.length_a   1.000
_cell.length_b   1.000
_cell.length_c   1.000
_cell.angle_alpha   90.00
_cell.angle_beta   90.00
_cell.angle_gamma   90.00
#
_symmetry.space_group_name_H-M   'P 1'
#
loop_
_entity.id
_entity.type
_entity.pdbx_description
1 polymer ?
#
loop_
_entity_poly.entity_id
_entity_poly.type
_entity_poly.pdbx_seq_one_letter_code
_entity_poly.pdbx_strand_id
1 'polypeptide(L)'
;MILAVDTNILLDILIPNTKHVHSSLNCLLSLGFSNKLIISEIVFAELAAQFLSFQDLKQFLNDTGITHVPSNETSLYEASRAWRKYSSRKKGLLICPACAKKQKAFCQYCKEVIPLRQHVESVEKVSITQKY
;
A
#
# COMPACT_ATOMS: atom_id res chain seq x y z
N MET A 1 -15.51 12.75 -9.56
CA MET A 1 -14.98 11.36 -9.44
C MET A 1 -14.35 11.19 -8.08
N ILE A 2 -14.43 10.00 -7.46
CA ILE A 2 -13.76 9.71 -6.18
C ILE A 2 -12.40 9.09 -6.49
N LEU A 3 -11.33 9.60 -5.85
CA LEU A 3 -9.96 9.15 -6.03
C LEU A 3 -9.38 8.77 -4.67
N ALA A 4 -8.85 7.56 -4.58
CA ALA A 4 -8.10 7.12 -3.41
C ALA A 4 -6.65 7.60 -3.52
N VAL A 5 -6.10 8.14 -2.43
CA VAL A 5 -4.72 8.63 -2.34
C VAL A 5 -3.94 7.71 -1.40
N ASP A 6 -2.71 7.38 -1.79
CA ASP A 6 -1.78 6.56 -1.02
C ASP A 6 -0.88 7.45 -0.15
N THR A 7 -0.34 6.90 0.93
CA THR A 7 0.46 7.60 1.94
C THR A 7 1.68 8.26 1.30
N ASN A 8 2.37 7.56 0.38
CA ASN A 8 3.59 8.06 -0.27
C ASN A 8 3.40 9.41 -0.97
N ILE A 9 2.29 9.62 -1.69
CA ILE A 9 1.97 10.89 -2.37
C ILE A 9 1.87 12.03 -1.37
N LEU A 10 1.28 11.76 -0.20
CA LEU A 10 1.10 12.74 0.86
C LEU A 10 2.40 12.99 1.63
N LEU A 11 3.20 11.95 1.88
CA LEU A 11 4.52 12.08 2.51
C LEU A 11 5.52 12.83 1.64
N ASP A 12 5.44 12.69 0.32
CA ASP A 12 6.26 13.49 -0.59
C ASP A 12 6.05 15.00 -0.39
N ILE A 13 4.84 15.40 0.04
CA ILE A 13 4.47 16.80 0.24
C ILE A 13 4.73 17.23 1.69
N LEU A 14 4.47 16.35 2.66
CA LEU A 14 4.60 16.64 4.09
C LEU A 14 6.05 16.61 4.58
N ILE A 15 6.90 15.75 4.00
CA ILE A 15 8.29 15.60 4.42
C ILE A 15 9.17 16.51 3.56
N PRO A 16 10.00 17.39 4.17
CA PRO A 16 10.90 18.25 3.41
C PRO A 16 11.90 17.46 2.55
N ASN A 17 12.25 18.02 1.39
CA ASN A 17 13.32 17.52 0.50
C ASN A 17 13.07 16.12 -0.08
N THR A 18 11.82 15.68 -0.22
CA THR A 18 11.56 14.45 -0.97
C THR A 18 11.86 14.66 -2.46
N LYS A 19 12.39 13.62 -3.12
CA LYS A 19 12.68 13.63 -4.56
C LYS A 19 11.43 13.87 -5.42
N HIS A 20 10.25 13.53 -4.89
CA HIS A 20 9.02 13.43 -5.66
C HIS A 20 8.00 14.55 -5.36
N VAL A 21 8.32 15.50 -4.47
CA VAL A 21 7.43 16.60 -4.05
C VAL A 21 6.69 17.28 -5.21
N HIS A 22 7.40 17.68 -6.27
CA HIS A 22 6.80 18.36 -7.41
C HIS A 22 5.86 17.46 -8.21
N SER A 23 6.24 16.19 -8.41
CA SER A 23 5.42 15.24 -9.15
C SER A 23 4.13 14.92 -8.41
N SER A 24 4.23 14.69 -7.09
CA SER A 24 3.11 14.35 -6.22
C SER A 24 2.16 15.55 -6.08
N LEU A 25 2.70 16.76 -5.90
CA LEU A 25 1.91 17.98 -5.84
C LEU A 25 1.18 18.27 -7.16
N ASN A 26 1.88 18.20 -8.30
CA ASN A 26 1.28 18.43 -9.62
C ASN A 26 0.17 17.42 -9.92
N CYS A 27 0.33 16.16 -9.49
CA CYS A 27 -0.71 15.15 -9.63
C CYS A 27 -1.99 15.56 -8.89
N LEU A 28 -1.88 16.01 -7.63
CA LEU A 28 -3.03 16.47 -6.85
C LEU A 28 -3.64 17.76 -7.39
N LEU A 29 -2.81 18.73 -7.80
CA LEU A 29 -3.27 20.01 -8.34
C LEU A 29 -3.92 19.88 -9.73
N SER A 30 -3.59 18.84 -10.49
CA SER A 30 -4.23 18.57 -11.79
C SER A 30 -5.68 18.10 -11.68
N LEU A 31 -6.14 17.77 -10.47
CA LEU A 31 -7.51 17.33 -10.21
C LEU A 31 -8.44 18.54 -10.17
N GLY A 32 -9.59 18.42 -10.84
CA GLY A 32 -10.61 19.47 -10.82
C GLY A 32 -11.38 19.52 -9.50
N PHE A 33 -12.07 20.62 -9.24
CA PHE A 33 -12.91 20.83 -8.05
C PHE A 33 -14.02 19.78 -7.85
N SER A 34 -14.41 19.05 -8.90
CA SER A 34 -15.40 17.97 -8.82
C SER A 34 -14.82 16.61 -8.40
N ASN A 35 -13.49 16.53 -8.21
CA ASN A 35 -12.81 15.36 -7.69
C ASN A 35 -12.85 15.36 -6.15
N LYS A 36 -13.21 14.22 -5.57
CA LYS A 36 -13.14 14.00 -4.11
C LYS A 36 -11.97 13.07 -3.81
N LEU A 37 -11.09 13.51 -2.92
CA LEU A 37 -9.97 12.71 -2.44
C LEU A 37 -10.38 11.93 -1.20
N ILE A 38 -10.10 10.63 -1.19
CA ILE A 38 -10.35 9.76 -0.05
C ILE A 38 -9.10 9.00 0.36
N ILE A 39 -9.02 8.63 1.64
CA ILE A 39 -7.99 7.75 2.20
C ILE A 39 -8.64 6.60 2.99
N SER A 40 -8.00 5.43 2.99
CA SER A 40 -8.42 4.27 3.79
C SER A 40 -7.94 4.37 5.23
N GLU A 41 -8.40 3.45 6.08
CA GLU A 41 -7.96 3.31 7.46
C GLU A 41 -6.45 3.07 7.61
N ILE A 42 -5.83 2.36 6.67
CA ILE A 42 -4.39 2.10 6.68
C ILE A 42 -3.61 3.38 6.37
N VAL A 43 -4.00 4.09 5.31
CA VAL A 43 -3.37 5.38 4.94
C VAL A 43 -3.56 6.40 6.05
N PHE A 44 -4.75 6.43 6.67
CA PHE A 44 -5.01 7.27 7.83
C PHE A 44 -4.04 6.97 8.98
N ALA A 45 -3.84 5.69 9.31
CA ALA A 45 -2.93 5.28 10.39
C ALA A 45 -1.46 5.62 10.08
N GLU A 46 -1.01 5.39 8.84
CA GLU A 46 0.36 5.72 8.41
C GLU A 46 0.62 7.23 8.43
N LEU A 47 -0.37 8.04 7.98
CA LEU A 47 -0.31 9.50 8.08
C LEU A 47 -0.31 9.95 9.53
N ALA A 48 -1.20 9.44 10.36
CA ALA A 48 -1.32 9.83 11.76
C ALA A 48 0.00 9.67 12.52
N ALA A 49 0.79 8.64 12.19
CA ALA A 49 2.12 8.42 12.77
C ALA A 49 3.14 9.52 12.45
N GLN A 50 2.88 10.41 11.48
CA GLN A 50 3.75 11.52 11.10
C GLN A 50 3.37 12.85 11.78
N PHE A 51 2.20 12.94 12.39
CA PHE A 51 1.75 14.16 13.07
C PHE A 51 2.05 14.08 14.57
N LEU A 52 2.40 15.22 15.17
CA LEU A 52 2.65 15.33 16.61
C LEU A 52 1.36 15.21 17.43
N SER A 53 0.21 15.55 16.85
CA SER A 53 -1.09 15.45 17.49
C SER A 53 -2.19 15.01 16.53
N PHE A 54 -3.26 14.46 17.09
CA PHE A 54 -4.46 14.14 16.32
C PHE A 54 -5.16 15.40 15.77
N GLN A 55 -5.06 16.54 16.47
CA GLN A 55 -5.60 17.81 15.96
C GLN A 55 -4.89 18.27 14.69
N ASP A 56 -3.55 18.17 14.63
CA ASP A 56 -2.80 18.59 13.43
C ASP A 56 -3.17 17.74 12.21
N LEU A 57 -3.34 16.43 12.40
CA LEU A 57 -3.84 15.54 11.35
C LEU A 57 -5.24 15.96 10.89
N LYS A 58 -6.15 16.22 11.83
CA LYS A 58 -7.53 16.62 11.51
C LYS A 58 -7.57 17.95 10.76
N GLN A 59 -6.72 18.91 11.14
CA GLN A 59 -6.58 20.19 10.47
C GLN A 59 -6.05 19.99 9.05
N PHE A 60 -5.00 19.20 8.87
CA PHE A 60 -4.46 18.86 7.55
C PHE A 60 -5.52 18.24 6.62
N LEU A 61 -6.28 17.25 7.11
CA LEU A 61 -7.34 16.61 6.32
C LEU A 61 -8.46 17.59 5.96
N ASN A 62 -8.80 18.52 6.86
CA ASN A 62 -9.79 19.56 6.60
C ASN A 62 -9.31 20.56 5.55
N ASP A 63 -8.08 21.06 5.68
CA ASP A 63 -7.50 22.05 4.77
C ASP A 63 -7.29 21.51 3.36
N THR A 64 -7.04 20.21 3.24
CA THR A 64 -6.88 19.52 1.94
C THR A 64 -8.19 18.97 1.37
N GLY A 65 -9.28 18.96 2.14
CA GLY A 65 -10.54 18.34 1.75
C GLY A 65 -10.47 16.80 1.60
N ILE A 66 -9.43 16.16 2.13
CA ILE A 66 -9.26 14.71 2.08
C ILE A 66 -10.19 14.06 3.09
N THR A 67 -11.00 13.11 2.63
CA THR A 67 -11.98 12.41 3.47
C THR A 67 -11.49 11.00 3.82
N HIS A 68 -11.44 10.68 5.11
CA HIS A 68 -11.24 9.28 5.54
C HIS A 68 -12.53 8.46 5.30
N VAL A 69 -12.41 7.37 4.54
CA VAL A 69 -13.51 6.44 4.23
C VAL A 69 -13.06 5.02 4.61
N PRO A 70 -13.55 4.47 5.74
CA PRO A 70 -13.22 3.11 6.14
C PRO A 70 -13.70 2.08 5.12
N SER A 71 -12.92 1.02 4.93
CA SER A 71 -13.30 -0.11 4.08
C SER A 71 -14.49 -0.87 4.68
N ASN A 72 -15.51 -1.14 3.87
CA ASN A 72 -16.59 -2.07 4.23
C ASN A 72 -16.23 -3.52 3.84
N GLU A 73 -17.05 -4.50 4.23
CA GLU A 73 -16.80 -5.92 3.94
C GLU A 73 -16.60 -6.22 2.45
N THR A 74 -17.38 -5.57 1.57
CA THR A 74 -17.25 -5.73 0.11
C THR A 74 -15.90 -5.21 -0.37
N SER A 75 -15.48 -4.03 0.08
CA SER A 75 -14.17 -3.44 -0.25
C SER A 75 -13.02 -4.32 0.25
N LEU A 76 -13.14 -4.85 1.47
CA LEU A 76 -12.16 -5.77 2.05
C LEU A 76 -12.09 -7.10 1.28
N TYR A 77 -13.23 -7.62 0.82
CA TYR A 77 -13.26 -8.81 -0.01
C TYR A 77 -12.58 -8.57 -1.36
N GLU A 78 -12.80 -7.43 -2.00
CA GLU A 78 -12.08 -7.03 -3.23
C GLU A 78 -10.58 -6.88 -2.98
N ALA A 79 -10.18 -6.24 -1.88
CA ALA A 79 -8.79 -6.13 -1.46
C ALA A 79 -8.15 -7.51 -1.28
N SER A 80 -8.88 -8.48 -0.73
CA SER A 80 -8.40 -9.87 -0.60
C SER A 80 -8.11 -10.52 -1.96
N ARG A 81 -8.90 -10.21 -3.01
CA ARG A 81 -8.66 -10.73 -4.36
C ARG A 81 -7.44 -10.12 -5.00
N ALA A 82 -7.26 -8.81 -4.86
CA ALA A 82 -6.06 -8.10 -5.29
C ALA A 82 -4.82 -8.63 -4.57
N TRP A 83 -4.90 -8.80 -3.25
CA TRP A 83 -3.88 -9.39 -2.41
C TRP A 83 -3.49 -10.80 -2.88
N ARG A 84 -4.46 -11.68 -3.12
CA ARG A 84 -4.21 -13.04 -3.63
C ARG A 84 -3.47 -13.01 -4.97
N LYS A 85 -3.82 -12.09 -5.86
CA LYS A 85 -3.13 -11.90 -7.15
C LYS A 85 -1.71 -11.38 -6.97
N TYR A 86 -1.49 -10.48 -6.02
CA TYR A 86 -0.18 -9.96 -5.69
C TYR A 86 0.73 -11.03 -5.07
N SER A 87 0.25 -11.73 -4.06
CA SER A 87 1.02 -12.75 -3.32
C SER A 87 1.34 -13.97 -4.17
N SER A 88 0.48 -14.33 -5.13
CA SER A 88 0.78 -15.44 -6.05
C SER A 88 1.97 -15.17 -6.97
N ARG A 89 2.28 -13.90 -7.26
CA ARG A 89 3.45 -13.51 -8.09
C ARG A 89 4.78 -13.76 -7.39
N LYS A 90 4.77 -13.91 -6.06
CA LYS A 90 5.98 -13.92 -5.21
C LYS A 90 6.40 -15.30 -4.70
N LYS A 91 5.84 -16.39 -5.26
CA LYS A 91 6.21 -17.76 -4.88
C LYS A 91 7.69 -18.07 -5.18
N GLY A 92 8.55 -17.82 -4.20
CA GLY A 92 9.89 -18.42 -4.05
C GLY A 92 11.00 -17.92 -4.98
N LEU A 93 10.79 -16.84 -5.75
CA LEU A 93 11.78 -16.33 -6.70
C LEU A 93 12.03 -14.84 -6.48
N LEU A 94 13.31 -14.45 -6.46
CA LEU A 94 13.75 -13.06 -6.53
C LEU A 94 13.49 -12.53 -7.93
N ILE A 95 13.02 -11.29 -8.04
CA ILE A 95 12.91 -10.61 -9.33
C ILE A 95 14.04 -9.59 -9.40
N CYS A 96 14.88 -9.66 -10.43
CA CYS A 96 15.94 -8.67 -10.64
C CYS A 96 15.32 -7.30 -10.97
N PRO A 97 15.64 -6.21 -10.23
CA PRO A 97 15.06 -4.89 -10.49
C PRO A 97 15.55 -4.28 -11.82
N ALA A 98 16.70 -4.71 -12.34
CA ALA A 98 17.27 -4.20 -13.58
C ALA A 98 16.68 -4.88 -14.84
N CYS A 99 16.36 -6.17 -14.78
CA CYS A 99 15.97 -6.94 -15.97
C CYS A 99 14.70 -7.79 -15.81
N ALA A 100 14.02 -7.71 -14.67
CA ALA A 100 12.80 -8.44 -14.33
C ALA A 100 12.88 -9.98 -14.38
N LYS A 101 14.06 -10.58 -14.59
CA LYS A 101 14.24 -12.03 -14.58
C LYS A 101 14.06 -12.59 -13.16
N LYS A 102 13.41 -13.75 -13.09
CA LYS A 102 13.21 -14.51 -11.85
C LYS A 102 14.43 -15.38 -11.56
N GLN A 103 14.93 -15.35 -10.32
CA GLN A 103 16.11 -16.09 -9.90
C GLN A 103 15.96 -16.63 -8.47
N LYS A 104 16.68 -17.70 -8.14
CA LYS A 104 16.83 -18.19 -6.77
C LYS A 104 18.06 -17.56 -6.13
N ALA A 105 18.01 -17.32 -4.82
CA ALA A 105 19.20 -17.00 -4.04
C ALA A 105 19.85 -18.31 -3.56
N PHE A 106 21.18 -18.37 -3.63
CA PHE A 106 21.97 -19.49 -3.14
C PHE A 106 22.95 -19.00 -2.09
N CYS A 107 23.14 -19.77 -1.02
CA CYS A 107 24.20 -19.52 -0.05
C CYS A 107 25.56 -19.62 -0.74
N GLN A 108 26.41 -18.59 -0.61
CA GLN A 108 27.71 -18.59 -1.27
C GLN A 108 28.65 -19.69 -0.76
N TYR A 109 28.45 -20.15 0.48
CA TYR A 109 29.25 -21.16 1.17
C TYR A 109 28.77 -22.59 0.88
N CYS A 110 27.55 -22.95 1.26
CA CYS A 110 27.03 -24.32 1.13
C CYS A 110 26.23 -24.59 -0.14
N LYS A 111 26.00 -23.56 -0.98
CA LYS A 111 25.20 -23.63 -2.21
C LYS A 111 23.71 -23.99 -2.03
N GLU A 112 23.24 -24.15 -0.81
CA GLU A 112 21.81 -24.34 -0.51
C GLU A 112 20.96 -23.14 -0.95
N VAL A 113 19.70 -23.41 -1.31
CA VAL A 113 18.75 -22.38 -1.69
C VAL A 113 18.37 -21.57 -0.45
N ILE A 114 18.53 -20.24 -0.51
CA ILE A 114 18.04 -19.34 0.53
C ILE A 114 16.54 -19.16 0.30
N PRO A 115 15.66 -19.67 1.20
CA PRO A 115 14.24 -19.47 1.04
C PRO A 115 13.91 -17.98 1.19
N LEU A 116 13.16 -17.44 0.24
CA LEU A 116 12.55 -16.13 0.35
C LEU A 116 11.45 -16.21 1.42
N ARG A 117 11.81 -15.93 2.67
CA ARG A 117 10.82 -15.67 3.73
C ARG A 117 10.36 -14.23 3.59
N GLN A 118 9.11 -14.06 3.18
CA GLN A 118 8.43 -12.80 3.38
C GLN A 118 7.59 -12.95 4.64
N HIS A 119 7.65 -11.98 5.56
CA HIS A 119 6.89 -11.95 6.82
C HIS A 119 5.37 -11.80 6.61
N VAL A 120 4.86 -12.14 5.43
CA VAL A 120 3.44 -12.14 5.16
C VAL A 120 2.99 -13.59 5.02
N GLU A 121 2.39 -14.10 6.09
CA GLU A 121 1.79 -15.43 6.10
C GLU A 121 0.63 -15.44 5.10
N SER A 122 0.85 -16.05 3.94
CA SER A 122 -0.24 -16.39 3.03
C SER A 122 -0.86 -17.70 3.52
N VAL A 123 -1.99 -17.61 4.22
CA VAL A 123 -2.76 -18.80 4.63
C VAL A 123 -3.32 -19.48 3.37
N GLU A 124 -3.15 -20.80 3.27
CA GLU A 124 -3.81 -21.59 2.23
C GLU A 124 -5.33 -21.48 2.36
N LYS A 125 -6.06 -21.67 1.26
CA LYS A 125 -7.53 -21.61 1.28
C LYS A 125 -8.06 -22.54 2.38
N VAL A 126 -8.73 -21.98 3.37
CA VAL A 126 -9.49 -22.77 4.35
C VAL A 126 -10.71 -23.33 3.62
N SER A 127 -10.61 -24.57 3.16
CA SER A 127 -11.75 -25.33 2.63
C SER A 127 -12.55 -25.84 3.81
N ILE A 128 -13.53 -25.06 4.28
CA ILE A 128 -14.49 -25.54 5.27
C ILE A 128 -15.41 -26.53 4.56
N THR A 129 -15.05 -27.82 4.59
CA THR A 129 -15.97 -28.89 4.25
C THR A 129 -16.91 -29.02 5.44
N GLN A 130 -18.09 -28.39 5.34
CA GLN A 130 -19.20 -28.68 6.25
C GLN A 130 -19.56 -30.16 6.08
N LYS A 131 -19.08 -31.01 6.98
CA LYS A 131 -19.71 -32.30 7.27
C LYS A 131 -20.92 -32.00 8.15
N TYR A 132 -22.10 -31.98 7.53
CA TYR A 132 -23.34 -32.31 8.21
C TYR A 132 -23.44 -33.84 8.27
#